data_AF-A0AAV5Y7I2-F1
#
_entry.id   AF-A0AAV5Y7I2-F1
#
_cell.length_a   1.000
_cell.length_b   1.000
_cell.length_c   1.000
_cell.angle_alpha   90.00
_cell.angle_beta   90.00
_cell.angle_gamma   90.00
#
_symmetry.space_group_name_H-M   'P 1'
#
loop_
_entity.id
_entity.type
_entity.pdbx_description
1 polymer ?
#
loop_
_entity_poly.entity_id
_entity_poly.type
_entity_poly.pdbx_seq_one_letter_code
_entity_poly.pdbx_strand_id
1 'polypeptide(L)'
;MATFDQLPDEQRAIVELVLQQGKSYDELSDMLGIPEARVRERARDALVQLAPVSVRGVEEDWRGQLADYVLGQQAGPEVTATRGHLRRSEAARSWTRSLLDSLEQLYPNGDLPAVPEGERGSRRAAAPRAAGATPSEPGPLGPSALAAVRRRRILAAAAGALVVLVAVLLWPV
;
A
#
# COMPACT_ATOMS: atom_id res chain seq x y z
N MET A 1 -3.47 25.10 -3.46
CA MET A 1 -2.63 23.92 -3.77
C MET A 1 -1.25 24.47 -4.11
N ALA A 2 -0.18 23.89 -3.60
CA ALA A 2 1.14 24.17 -4.18
C ALA A 2 1.20 23.37 -5.48
N THR A 3 1.37 24.06 -6.60
CA THR A 3 1.58 23.36 -7.88
C THR A 3 3.03 22.87 -7.93
N PHE A 4 3.29 21.76 -8.61
CA PHE A 4 4.65 21.21 -8.77
C PHE A 4 5.69 22.25 -9.18
N ASP A 5 5.30 23.19 -10.06
CA ASP A 5 6.14 24.30 -10.54
C ASP A 5 6.53 25.34 -9.48
N GLN A 6 5.89 25.31 -8.31
CA GLN A 6 6.19 26.23 -7.19
C GLN A 6 7.20 25.66 -6.20
N LEU A 7 7.63 24.40 -6.39
CA LEU A 7 8.70 23.84 -5.59
C LEU A 7 10.02 24.57 -5.87
N PRO A 8 10.92 24.66 -4.87
CA PRO A 8 12.30 25.08 -5.10
C PRO A 8 12.94 24.27 -6.23
N ASP A 9 13.71 24.93 -7.10
CA ASP A 9 14.28 24.30 -8.31
C ASP A 9 15.04 23.00 -8.02
N GLU A 10 15.82 22.97 -6.94
CA GLU A 10 16.56 21.77 -6.51
C GLU A 10 15.61 20.61 -6.16
N GLN A 11 14.54 20.88 -5.41
CA GLN A 11 13.57 19.86 -5.01
C GLN A 11 12.76 19.35 -6.19
N ARG A 12 12.36 20.25 -7.08
CA ARG A 12 11.67 19.91 -8.34
C ARG A 12 12.54 18.96 -9.17
N ALA A 13 13.80 19.33 -9.39
CA ALA A 13 14.74 18.52 -10.16
C ALA A 13 14.94 17.12 -9.56
N ILE A 14 15.06 17.00 -8.23
CA ILE A 14 15.15 15.70 -7.56
C ILE A 14 13.91 14.85 -7.84
N VAL A 15 12.70 15.40 -7.71
CA VAL A 15 11.46 14.66 -7.96
C VAL A 15 11.32 14.25 -9.42
N GLU A 16 11.68 15.11 -10.37
CA GLU A 16 11.71 14.80 -11.81
C GLU A 16 12.67 13.65 -12.12
N LEU A 17 13.90 13.70 -11.59
CA LEU A 17 14.89 12.65 -11.81
C LEU A 17 14.42 11.29 -11.27
N VAL A 18 13.77 11.29 -10.10
CA VAL A 18 13.23 10.06 -9.53
C VAL A 18 12.07 9.51 -10.39
N LEU A 19 11.07 10.33 -10.71
CA LEU A 19 9.85 9.84 -11.35
C LEU A 19 9.99 9.63 -12.86
N GLN A 20 10.64 10.54 -13.57
CA GLN A 20 10.77 10.45 -15.03
C GLN A 20 11.96 9.60 -15.47
N GLN A 21 13.05 9.61 -14.71
CA GLN A 21 14.26 8.85 -15.06
C GLN A 21 14.46 7.60 -14.21
N GLY A 22 13.57 7.34 -13.24
CA GLY A 22 13.62 6.15 -12.40
C GLY A 22 14.83 6.09 -11.48
N LYS A 23 15.46 7.24 -11.17
CA LYS A 23 16.67 7.28 -10.35
C LYS A 23 16.39 6.96 -8.89
N SER A 24 17.25 6.13 -8.31
CA SER A 24 17.27 5.88 -6.87
C SER A 24 17.95 7.02 -6.11
N TYR A 25 17.66 7.16 -4.82
CA TYR A 25 18.34 8.15 -3.98
C TYR A 25 19.86 7.94 -3.91
N ASP A 26 20.33 6.70 -4.01
CA ASP A 26 21.76 6.36 -4.04
C ASP A 26 22.42 6.86 -5.33
N GLU A 27 21.83 6.61 -6.50
CA GLU A 27 22.34 7.16 -7.77
C GLU A 27 22.34 8.70 -7.79
N LEU A 28 21.33 9.32 -7.17
CA LEU A 28 21.28 10.78 -7.04
C LEU A 28 22.34 11.31 -6.08
N SER A 29 22.60 10.59 -4.99
CA SER A 29 23.69 10.89 -4.05
C SER A 29 25.03 10.94 -4.78
N ASP A 30 25.32 9.90 -5.56
CA ASP A 30 26.55 9.81 -6.35
C ASP A 30 26.65 10.93 -7.41
N MET A 31 25.55 11.21 -8.11
CA MET A 31 25.53 12.24 -9.17
C MET A 31 25.70 13.66 -8.62
N LEU A 32 25.07 13.94 -7.46
CA LEU A 32 25.05 15.28 -6.86
C LEU A 32 26.21 15.52 -5.89
N GLY A 33 26.94 14.48 -5.49
CA GLY A 33 28.04 14.57 -4.52
C GLY A 33 27.57 14.97 -3.11
N ILE A 34 26.33 14.63 -2.75
CA ILE A 34 25.74 14.90 -1.43
C ILE A 34 25.23 13.59 -0.81
N PRO A 35 25.19 13.48 0.53
CA PRO A 35 24.74 12.23 1.17
C PRO A 35 23.33 11.80 0.75
N GLU A 36 23.11 10.51 0.55
CA GLU A 36 21.80 9.91 0.21
C GLU A 36 20.69 10.36 1.18
N ALA A 37 20.98 10.37 2.49
CA ALA A 37 20.04 10.83 3.51
C ALA A 37 19.54 12.26 3.25
N ARG A 38 20.41 13.12 2.70
CA ARG A 38 20.10 14.50 2.38
C ARG A 38 19.27 14.63 1.08
N VAL A 39 19.50 13.76 0.09
CA VAL A 39 18.62 13.65 -1.09
C VAL A 39 17.22 13.22 -0.64
N ARG A 40 17.15 12.18 0.19
CA ARG A 40 15.90 11.62 0.73
C ARG A 40 15.12 12.66 1.54
N GLU A 41 15.79 13.42 2.41
CA GLU A 41 15.19 14.53 3.17
C GLU A 41 14.55 15.56 2.22
N ARG A 42 15.31 16.05 1.23
CA ARG A 42 14.81 17.04 0.26
C ARG A 42 13.62 16.53 -0.54
N ALA A 43 13.65 15.27 -0.97
CA ALA A 43 12.55 14.67 -1.70
C ALA A 43 11.28 14.59 -0.83
N ARG A 44 11.41 14.15 0.43
CA ARG A 44 10.29 14.08 1.37
C ARG A 44 9.70 15.46 1.70
N ASP A 45 10.56 16.46 1.91
CA ASP A 45 10.15 17.85 2.14
C ASP A 45 9.37 18.42 0.96
N ALA A 46 9.78 18.08 -0.28
CA ALA A 46 9.05 18.46 -1.49
C ALA A 46 7.62 17.89 -1.47
N LEU A 47 7.45 16.60 -1.13
CA LEU A 47 6.13 15.96 -1.08
C LEU A 47 5.25 16.54 0.03
N VAL A 48 5.80 16.90 1.18
CA VAL A 48 5.05 17.61 2.23
C VAL A 48 4.54 18.97 1.73
N GLN A 49 5.35 19.69 0.96
CA GLN A 49 4.97 20.99 0.38
C GLN A 49 3.90 20.88 -0.71
N LEU A 50 3.84 19.79 -1.47
CA LEU A 50 2.84 19.60 -2.53
C LEU A 50 1.43 19.43 -1.97
N ALA A 51 1.28 18.75 -0.83
CA ALA A 51 -0.02 18.45 -0.24
C ALA A 51 -0.12 18.86 1.24
N PRO A 52 0.04 20.16 1.58
CA PRO A 52 0.20 20.65 2.95
C PRO A 52 -1.09 20.61 3.77
N VAL A 53 -2.25 20.41 3.12
CA VAL A 53 -3.55 20.28 3.79
C VAL A 53 -3.79 18.84 4.20
N SER A 54 -3.63 17.88 3.28
CA SER A 54 -3.90 16.47 3.56
C SER A 54 -2.83 15.80 4.44
N VAL A 55 -1.60 16.33 4.46
CA VAL A 55 -0.53 15.83 5.35
C VAL A 55 -0.84 16.02 6.85
N ARG A 56 -1.70 16.98 7.23
CA ARG A 56 -1.98 17.32 8.64
C ARG A 56 -2.55 16.15 9.45
N GLY A 57 -3.28 15.25 8.80
CA GLY A 57 -3.85 14.06 9.43
C GLY A 57 -2.92 12.84 9.45
N VAL A 58 -1.72 12.96 8.87
CA VAL A 58 -0.75 11.87 8.75
C VAL A 58 0.28 11.97 9.87
N GLU A 59 0.47 10.87 10.59
CA GLU A 59 1.50 10.70 11.61
C GLU A 59 2.90 10.94 11.03
N GLU A 60 3.76 11.64 11.76
CA GLU A 60 5.06 12.10 11.27
C GLU A 60 5.96 10.95 10.81
N ASP A 61 6.02 9.85 11.57
CA ASP A 61 6.80 8.65 11.24
C ASP A 61 6.37 8.00 9.91
N TRP A 62 5.09 8.16 9.53
CA TRP A 62 4.55 7.63 8.29
C TRP A 62 4.74 8.57 7.09
N ARG A 63 5.02 9.85 7.32
CA ARG A 63 5.15 10.83 6.23
C ARG A 63 6.26 10.43 5.27
N GLY A 64 7.45 10.14 5.82
CA GLY A 64 8.59 9.69 5.03
C GLY A 64 8.33 8.38 4.29
N GLN A 65 7.71 7.39 4.94
CA GLN A 65 7.43 6.08 4.32
C GLN A 65 6.46 6.21 3.14
N LEU A 66 5.41 7.02 3.29
CA LEU A 66 4.45 7.24 2.20
C LEU A 66 5.07 8.07 1.06
N ALA A 67 5.95 9.03 1.38
CA ALA A 67 6.67 9.79 0.37
C ALA A 67 7.61 8.90 -0.46
N ASP A 68 8.40 8.05 0.20
CA ASP A 68 9.27 7.09 -0.47
C ASP A 68 8.46 6.07 -1.30
N TYR A 69 7.29 5.65 -0.82
CA TYR A 69 6.37 4.78 -1.56
C TYR A 69 5.85 5.43 -2.85
N VAL A 70 5.44 6.69 -2.77
CA VAL A 70 4.99 7.47 -3.94
C VAL A 70 6.13 7.62 -4.93
N LEU A 71 7.34 7.91 -4.47
CA LEU A 71 8.53 8.08 -5.31
C LEU A 71 9.14 6.75 -5.81
N GLY A 72 8.52 5.61 -5.51
CA GLY A 72 9.02 4.30 -5.97
C GLY A 72 10.33 3.86 -5.32
N GLN A 73 10.71 4.46 -4.19
CA GLN A 73 12.00 4.24 -3.51
C GLN A 73 11.96 3.09 -2.49
N GLN A 74 10.79 2.48 -2.30
CA GLN A 74 10.61 1.32 -1.41
C GLN A 74 10.70 0.00 -2.17
N ALA A 75 11.22 -1.03 -1.50
CA ALA A 75 11.26 -2.40 -2.02
C ALA A 75 10.81 -3.44 -0.98
N GLY A 76 10.32 -4.58 -1.46
CA GLY A 76 10.08 -5.78 -0.65
C GLY A 76 9.16 -5.56 0.58
N PRO A 77 9.63 -5.84 1.82
CA PRO A 77 8.81 -5.72 3.03
C PRO A 77 8.25 -4.31 3.29
N GLU A 78 8.98 -3.26 2.91
CA GLU A 78 8.58 -1.87 3.14
C GLU A 78 7.31 -1.52 2.38
N VAL A 79 7.26 -1.87 1.09
CA VAL A 79 6.08 -1.72 0.23
C VAL A 79 4.87 -2.43 0.86
N THR A 80 5.09 -3.60 1.45
CA THR A 80 4.03 -4.39 2.11
C THR A 80 3.52 -3.69 3.37
N ALA A 81 4.43 -3.17 4.20
CA ALA A 81 4.10 -2.42 5.40
C ALA A 81 3.32 -1.13 5.07
N THR A 82 3.78 -0.36 4.07
CA THR A 82 3.12 0.87 3.61
C THR A 82 1.73 0.58 3.08
N ARG A 83 1.56 -0.45 2.23
CA ARG A 83 0.23 -0.88 1.76
C ARG A 83 -0.68 -1.33 2.90
N GLY A 84 -0.12 -2.02 3.89
CA GLY A 84 -0.83 -2.41 5.11
C GLY A 84 -1.31 -1.20 5.93
N HIS A 85 -0.52 -0.13 6.01
CA HIS A 85 -0.91 1.11 6.66
C HIS A 85 -1.98 1.85 5.85
N LEU A 86 -1.82 1.96 4.53
CA LEU A 86 -2.80 2.58 3.63
C LEU A 86 -4.19 1.94 3.73
N ARG A 87 -4.29 0.63 3.96
CA ARG A 87 -5.59 -0.04 4.18
C ARG A 87 -6.30 0.42 5.46
N ARG A 88 -5.54 0.77 6.50
CA ARG A 88 -6.05 1.10 7.84
C ARG A 88 -6.23 2.61 8.06
N SER A 89 -5.41 3.44 7.43
CA SER A 89 -5.39 4.89 7.63
C SER A 89 -6.04 5.63 6.47
N GLU A 90 -7.16 6.29 6.74
CA GLU A 90 -7.85 7.13 5.75
C GLU A 90 -7.05 8.40 5.43
N ALA A 91 -6.42 9.01 6.44
CA ALA A 91 -5.58 10.19 6.26
C ALA A 91 -4.37 9.87 5.37
N ALA A 92 -3.72 8.73 5.56
CA ALA A 92 -2.61 8.29 4.71
C ALA A 92 -3.07 8.14 3.25
N ARG A 93 -4.21 7.46 3.00
CA ARG A 93 -4.74 7.36 1.63
C ARG A 93 -5.09 8.70 1.03
N SER A 94 -5.70 9.60 1.81
CA SER A 94 -6.07 10.94 1.36
C SER A 94 -4.84 11.71 0.90
N TRP A 95 -3.79 11.72 1.73
CA TRP A 95 -2.53 12.39 1.41
C TRP A 95 -1.83 11.75 0.20
N THR A 96 -1.69 10.43 0.15
CA THR A 96 -1.12 9.73 -1.01
C THR A 96 -1.87 10.04 -2.30
N ARG A 97 -3.21 10.10 -2.29
CA ARG A 97 -3.98 10.49 -3.48
C ARG A 97 -3.74 11.94 -3.89
N SER A 98 -3.67 12.88 -2.93
CA SER A 98 -3.32 14.27 -3.23
C SER A 98 -1.93 14.40 -3.85
N LEU A 99 -0.95 13.61 -3.38
CA LEU A 99 0.38 13.58 -3.96
C LEU A 99 0.36 13.05 -5.39
N LEU A 100 -0.35 11.95 -5.63
CA LEU A 100 -0.47 11.34 -6.95
C LEU A 100 -1.17 12.25 -7.96
N ASP A 101 -2.21 12.96 -7.54
CA ASP A 101 -2.88 13.98 -8.35
C ASP A 101 -1.92 15.13 -8.73
N SER A 102 -1.09 15.57 -7.78
CA SER A 102 -0.10 16.63 -8.03
C SER A 102 1.07 16.19 -8.92
N LEU A 103 1.37 14.88 -8.96
CA LEU A 103 2.53 14.30 -9.64
C LEU A 103 2.14 13.52 -10.91
N GLU A 104 0.86 13.45 -11.27
CA GLU A 104 0.33 12.59 -12.34
C GLU A 104 1.11 12.72 -13.66
N GLN A 105 1.44 13.97 -14.04
CA GLN A 105 2.15 14.28 -15.29
C GLN A 105 3.60 13.80 -15.32
N LEU A 106 4.18 13.47 -14.17
CA LEU A 106 5.57 13.01 -14.06
C LEU A 106 5.69 11.48 -14.15
N TYR A 107 4.61 10.74 -13.93
CA TYR A 107 4.64 9.29 -14.05
C TYR A 107 4.67 8.88 -15.52
N PRO A 108 5.70 8.16 -15.97
CA PRO A 108 5.75 7.65 -17.33
C PRO A 108 4.54 6.74 -17.57
N ASN A 109 3.81 6.98 -18.67
CA ASN A 109 2.65 6.20 -19.09
C ASN A 109 1.50 6.09 -18.07
N GLY A 110 1.48 6.93 -17.02
CA GLY A 110 0.47 6.85 -15.97
C GLY A 110 0.63 5.65 -15.04
N ASP A 111 1.84 5.10 -14.90
CA ASP A 111 2.16 3.99 -13.99
C ASP A 111 2.17 4.43 -12.51
N LEU A 112 1.03 4.90 -12.01
CA LEU A 112 0.87 5.39 -10.64
C LEU A 112 0.90 4.22 -9.63
N PRO A 113 1.57 4.39 -8.47
CA PRO A 113 1.55 3.39 -7.42
C PRO A 113 0.14 3.21 -6.85
N ALA A 114 -0.25 1.95 -6.63
CA ALA A 114 -1.59 1.61 -6.18
C ALA A 114 -1.90 2.16 -4.77
N VAL A 115 -3.04 2.82 -4.60
CA VAL A 115 -3.60 3.19 -3.28
C VAL A 115 -4.72 2.22 -2.93
N PRO A 116 -4.53 1.28 -2.00
CA PRO A 116 -5.53 0.26 -1.69
C PRO A 116 -6.78 0.86 -1.06
N GLU A 117 -7.92 0.25 -1.36
CA GLU A 117 -9.18 0.57 -0.71
C GLU A 117 -9.16 0.25 0.79
N GLY A 118 -9.93 1.02 1.56
CA GLY A 118 -10.00 0.81 3.00
C GLY A 118 -10.77 -0.42 3.40
N GLU A 119 -10.31 -1.10 4.45
CA GLU A 119 -10.97 -2.31 4.98
C GLU A 119 -12.43 -2.03 5.39
N ARG A 120 -12.70 -0.81 5.90
CA ARG A 120 -14.07 -0.35 6.23
C ARG A 120 -14.97 -0.21 4.98
N GLY A 121 -14.42 0.26 3.87
CA GLY A 121 -15.14 0.37 2.60
C GLY A 121 -15.41 -1.00 1.97
N SER A 122 -14.43 -1.92 2.09
CA SER A 122 -14.54 -3.29 1.60
C SER A 122 -15.65 -4.08 2.31
N ARG A 123 -15.79 -3.94 3.64
CA ARG A 123 -16.92 -4.54 4.39
C ARG A 123 -18.28 -3.98 4.01
N ARG A 124 -18.36 -2.69 3.65
CA ARG A 124 -19.62 -2.05 3.26
C ARG A 124 -20.04 -2.41 1.82
N ALA A 125 -19.08 -2.55 0.91
CA ALA A 125 -19.32 -3.01 -0.47
C ALA A 125 -19.69 -4.50 -0.53
N ALA A 126 -19.15 -5.33 0.38
CA ALA A 126 -19.45 -6.75 0.49
C ALA A 126 -20.81 -7.06 1.16
N ALA A 127 -21.61 -6.06 1.51
CA ALA A 127 -22.99 -6.25 1.94
C ALA A 127 -23.92 -6.17 0.71
N PRO A 128 -24.29 -7.30 0.07
CA PRO A 128 -25.37 -7.27 -0.90
C PRO A 128 -26.66 -6.88 -0.17
N ARG A 129 -27.43 -6.02 -0.84
CA ARG A 129 -28.78 -5.62 -0.50
C ARG A 129 -29.68 -6.86 -0.43
N ALA A 130 -29.71 -7.52 0.72
CA ALA A 130 -30.79 -8.44 1.11
C ALA A 130 -32.00 -7.62 1.54
N ALA A 131 -32.55 -6.85 0.61
CA ALA A 131 -33.86 -6.20 0.74
C ALA A 131 -34.69 -6.67 -0.44
N GLY A 132 -35.35 -7.82 -0.27
CA GLY A 132 -36.18 -8.43 -1.30
C GLY A 132 -36.33 -9.96 -1.27
N ALA A 133 -35.80 -10.66 -0.26
CA ALA A 133 -36.23 -12.05 -0.04
C ALA A 133 -37.46 -12.03 0.87
N THR A 134 -38.63 -12.25 0.27
CA THR A 134 -39.85 -12.66 0.98
C THR A 134 -39.53 -13.86 1.89
N PRO A 135 -40.15 -13.99 3.07
CA PRO A 135 -39.97 -15.18 3.90
C PRO A 135 -40.48 -16.39 3.11
N SER A 136 -39.57 -17.19 2.56
CA SER A 136 -39.91 -18.52 2.06
C SER A 136 -40.08 -19.41 3.28
N GLU A 137 -41.28 -19.98 3.42
CA GLU A 137 -41.62 -20.95 4.46
C GLU A 137 -40.55 -22.06 4.57
N PRO A 138 -40.21 -22.50 5.79
CA PRO A 138 -39.29 -23.60 5.98
C PRO A 138 -39.96 -24.91 5.53
N GLY A 139 -39.74 -25.29 4.27
CA GLY A 139 -40.05 -26.64 3.79
C GLY A 139 -39.21 -27.69 4.53
N PRO A 140 -39.77 -28.87 4.86
CA PRO A 140 -39.09 -29.89 5.65
C PRO A 140 -37.80 -30.36 4.97
N LEU A 141 -36.74 -30.39 5.77
CA LEU A 141 -35.39 -30.81 5.37
C LEU A 141 -35.42 -32.25 4.85
N GLY A 142 -35.23 -32.41 3.54
CA GLY A 142 -35.01 -33.72 2.92
C GLY A 142 -33.69 -34.35 3.41
N PRO A 143 -33.63 -35.68 3.57
CA PRO A 143 -32.47 -36.41 4.10
C PRO A 143 -31.20 -36.31 3.23
N SER A 144 -31.28 -35.69 2.06
CA SER A 144 -30.16 -35.44 1.14
C SER A 144 -29.23 -34.30 1.56
N ALA A 145 -29.65 -33.40 2.47
CA ALA A 145 -28.81 -32.28 2.92
C ALA A 145 -27.72 -32.68 3.95
N LEU A 146 -27.86 -33.83 4.61
CA LEU A 146 -26.87 -34.33 5.57
C LEU A 146 -25.68 -35.08 4.94
N ALA A 147 -25.75 -35.41 3.63
CA ALA A 147 -24.68 -36.13 2.94
C ALA A 147 -23.54 -35.20 2.44
N ALA A 148 -23.81 -33.91 2.22
CA ALA A 148 -22.84 -32.99 1.61
C ALA A 148 -21.81 -32.42 2.61
N VAL A 149 -22.09 -32.43 3.92
CA VAL A 149 -21.23 -31.81 4.94
C VAL A 149 -20.11 -32.75 5.45
N ARG A 150 -20.14 -34.05 5.11
CA ARG A 150 -19.14 -35.04 5.56
C ARG A 150 -17.91 -35.22 4.64
N ARG A 151 -17.87 -34.62 3.44
CA ARG A 151 -16.78 -34.86 2.46
C ARG A 151 -15.64 -33.83 2.40
N ARG A 152 -15.64 -32.79 3.24
CA ARG A 152 -14.58 -31.75 3.23
C ARG A 152 -13.66 -31.74 4.45
N ARG A 153 -13.75 -32.76 5.32
CA ARG A 153 -12.90 -32.92 6.52
C ARG A 153 -11.74 -33.92 6.36
N ILE A 154 -11.46 -34.43 5.15
CA ILE A 154 -10.45 -35.49 4.93
C ILE A 154 -9.26 -35.03 4.04
N LEU A 155 -9.12 -33.73 3.76
CA LEU A 155 -7.89 -33.17 3.16
C LEU A 155 -7.19 -32.17 4.09
N ALA A 156 -7.28 -32.40 5.41
CA ALA A 156 -6.58 -31.64 6.44
C ALA A 156 -5.49 -32.47 7.16
N ALA A 157 -5.08 -33.62 6.60
CA ALA A 157 -4.20 -34.57 7.28
C ALA A 157 -2.85 -34.86 6.59
N ALA A 158 -2.43 -34.09 5.59
CA ALA A 158 -1.18 -34.39 4.85
C ALA A 158 -0.14 -33.25 4.75
N ALA A 159 -0.38 -32.06 5.30
CA ALA A 159 0.59 -30.94 5.20
C ALA A 159 1.17 -30.47 6.55
N GLY A 160 0.78 -31.09 7.67
CA GLY A 160 1.27 -30.72 9.01
C GLY A 160 2.57 -31.41 9.42
N ALA A 161 2.98 -32.49 8.74
CA ALA A 161 4.13 -33.30 9.15
C ALA A 161 5.48 -32.81 8.58
N LEU A 162 5.49 -31.99 7.52
CA LEU A 162 6.74 -31.56 6.89
C LEU A 162 7.35 -30.29 7.50
N VAL A 163 6.54 -29.41 8.11
CA VAL A 163 7.00 -28.11 8.63
C VAL A 163 7.73 -28.25 9.98
N VAL A 164 7.40 -29.25 10.80
CA VAL A 164 8.06 -29.46 12.10
C VAL A 164 9.49 -29.98 11.95
N LEU A 165 9.78 -30.74 10.88
CA LEU A 165 11.11 -31.34 10.67
C LEU A 165 12.16 -30.31 10.20
N VAL A 166 11.75 -29.27 9.47
CA VAL A 166 12.65 -28.19 9.02
C VAL A 166 12.93 -27.19 10.15
N ALA A 167 11.98 -26.96 11.05
CA ALA A 167 12.14 -26.01 12.16
C ALA A 167 13.13 -26.49 13.24
N VAL A 168 13.32 -27.80 13.41
CA VAL A 168 14.28 -28.36 14.38
C VAL A 168 15.70 -28.44 13.83
N LEU A 169 15.88 -28.53 12.50
CA LEU A 169 17.21 -28.68 11.88
C LEU A 169 17.97 -27.37 11.68
N LEU A 170 17.30 -26.23 11.75
CA LEU A 170 17.86 -24.89 11.46
C LEU A 170 18.09 -24.04 12.71
N TRP A 171 18.08 -24.63 13.91
CA TRP A 171 18.54 -23.92 15.11
C TRP A 171 20.04 -24.19 15.34
N PRO A 172 20.94 -23.25 15.01
CA PRO A 172 22.33 -23.36 15.42
C PRO A 172 22.43 -23.11 16.94
N VAL A 173 23.13 -24.02 17.62
CA VAL A 173 23.74 -23.82 18.94
C VAL A 173 25.04 -23.06 18.77
#